data_AF-A0A9W7DGF7-F1
#
_entry.id   AF-A0A9W7DGF7-F1
#
_cell.length_a   1.000
_cell.length_b   1.000
_cell.length_c   1.000
_cell.angle_alpha   90.00
_cell.angle_beta   90.00
_cell.angle_gamma   90.00
#
_symmetry.space_group_name_H-M   'P 1'
#
loop_
_entity.id
_entity.type
_entity.pdbx_description
1 polymer ?
#
loop_
_entity_poly.entity_id
_entity_poly.type
_entity_poly.pdbx_seq_one_letter_code
_entity_poly.pdbx_strand_id
1 'polypeptide(L)'
;MKYSNSNLAKNLSLSNAIVLASRLNSNLSAFCFILFSIQVSGLFPIFNNFTRRYQYWQFHWFQFALFVLGVDYTIWKIFGVGWLLCWNFVQFLVVIAGPWYFLVLQKYKDELQGPWDPAKPIVKSI
;
A
#
# COMPACT_ATOMS: atom_id res chain seq x y z
N MET A 1 -6.44 -20.74 17.01
CA MET A 1 -5.22 -19.94 16.79
C MET A 1 -5.63 -18.47 16.71
N LYS A 2 -5.37 -17.66 17.74
CA LYS A 2 -5.65 -16.21 17.71
C LYS A 2 -4.64 -15.59 16.74
N TYR A 3 -5.08 -15.14 15.56
CA TYR A 3 -4.24 -14.31 14.71
C TYR A 3 -3.82 -13.09 15.51
N SER A 4 -2.55 -12.96 15.87
CA SER A 4 -2.05 -11.67 16.34
C SER A 4 -2.14 -10.74 15.14
N ASN A 5 -2.94 -9.69 15.26
CA ASN A 5 -2.95 -8.65 14.23
C ASN A 5 -1.56 -8.00 14.28
N SER A 6 -0.69 -8.40 13.37
CA SER A 6 0.67 -7.91 13.31
C SER A 6 0.64 -6.44 12.90
N ASN A 7 0.80 -5.53 13.86
CA ASN A 7 0.93 -4.10 13.64
C ASN A 7 2.32 -3.70 13.08
N LEU A 8 3.09 -4.66 12.57
CA LEU A 8 4.47 -4.49 12.15
C LEU A 8 4.62 -3.36 11.13
N ALA A 9 3.79 -3.33 10.09
CA ALA A 9 3.85 -2.30 9.04
C ALA A 9 3.57 -0.89 9.59
N LYS A 10 2.61 -0.76 10.52
CA LYS A 10 2.28 0.52 11.16
C LYS A 10 3.41 1.00 12.07
N ASN A 11 3.98 0.09 12.87
CA ASN A 11 5.11 0.39 13.74
C ASN A 11 6.33 0.80 12.91
N LEU A 12 6.63 0.07 11.82
CA LEU A 12 7.73 0.39 10.93
C LEU A 12 7.54 1.76 10.25
N SER A 13 6.33 2.06 9.78
CA SER A 13 5.99 3.37 9.21
C SER A 13 6.19 4.50 10.22
N LEU A 14 5.76 4.32 11.47
CA LEU A 14 5.93 5.32 12.52
C LEU A 14 7.40 5.48 12.93
N SER A 15 8.14 4.37 13.08
CA SER A 15 9.57 4.42 13.35
C SER A 15 10.34 5.16 12.27
N ASN A 16 10.03 4.93 10.99
CA ASN A 16 10.63 5.67 9.88
C ASN A 16 10.32 7.18 9.96
N ALA A 17 9.07 7.55 10.27
CA ALA A 17 8.69 8.95 10.44
C ALA A 17 9.47 9.60 11.60
N ILE A 18 9.65 8.91 12.72
CA ILE A 18 10.44 9.41 13.86
C ILE A 18 11.91 9.61 13.48
N VAL A 19 12.52 8.66 12.76
CA VAL A 19 13.91 8.79 12.30
C VAL A 19 14.07 10.00 11.37
N LEU A 20 13.15 10.21 10.43
CA LEU A 20 13.19 11.39 9.56
C LEU A 20 12.95 12.70 10.33
N ALA A 21 11.98 12.71 11.26
CA ALA A 21 11.66 13.86 12.09
C ALA A 21 12.84 14.29 12.97
N SER A 22 13.67 13.34 13.43
CA SER A 22 14.84 13.62 14.27
C SER A 22 15.89 14.51 13.60
N ARG A 23 15.84 14.65 12.27
CA ARG A 23 16.74 15.51 11.49
C ARG A 23 16.27 16.96 11.39
N LEU A 24 15.07 17.28 11.88
CA LEU A 24 14.51 18.62 11.83
C LEU A 24 14.98 19.45 13.02
N ASN A 25 15.29 20.74 12.79
CA ASN A 25 15.88 21.61 13.80
C ASN A 25 14.87 22.17 14.83
N SER A 26 13.56 22.02 14.62
CA SER A 26 12.52 22.56 15.49
C SER A 26 11.57 21.47 16.00
N ASN A 27 11.31 21.48 17.31
CA ASN A 27 10.34 20.58 17.94
C ASN A 27 8.94 20.71 17.30
N LEU A 28 8.53 21.92 16.92
CA LEU A 28 7.25 22.14 16.25
C LEU A 28 7.22 21.47 14.87
N SER A 29 8.31 21.58 14.10
CA SER A 29 8.40 20.95 12.78
C SER A 29 8.39 19.41 12.87
N ALA A 30 9.08 18.84 13.86
CA ALA A 30 9.07 17.41 14.13
C ALA A 30 7.67 16.92 14.54
N PHE A 31 6.99 17.66 15.42
CA PHE A 31 5.61 17.38 15.82
C PHE A 31 4.66 17.39 14.62
N CYS A 32 4.67 18.46 13.81
CA CYS A 32 3.85 18.57 12.61
C CYS A 32 4.13 17.44 11.61
N PHE A 33 5.40 17.11 11.39
CA PHE A 33 5.79 16.05 10.46
C PHE A 33 5.30 14.66 10.92
N ILE A 34 5.45 14.34 12.21
CA ILE A 34 4.98 13.05 12.76
C ILE A 34 3.45 12.98 12.71
N LEU A 35 2.75 14.06 13.11
CA LEU A 35 1.29 14.12 13.01
C LEU A 35 0.80 13.91 11.58
N PHE A 36 1.42 14.60 10.62
CA PHE A 36 1.09 14.45 9.20
C PHE A 36 1.36 13.01 8.71
N SER A 37 2.47 12.41 9.12
CA SER A 37 2.81 11.03 8.79
C SER A 37 1.77 10.03 9.30
N ILE A 38 1.26 10.23 10.52
CA ILE A 38 0.19 9.41 11.11
C ILE A 38 -1.12 9.60 10.33
N GLN A 39 -1.45 10.83 9.95
CA GLN A 39 -2.65 11.11 9.16
C GLN A 39 -2.61 10.41 7.80
N VAL A 40 -1.49 10.51 7.07
CA VAL A 40 -1.35 9.94 5.72
C VAL A 40 -1.19 8.43 5.73
N SER A 41 -0.38 7.88 6.65
CA SER A 41 -0.05 6.44 6.64
C SER A 41 -0.96 5.60 7.54
N GLY A 42 -1.62 6.21 8.51
CA GLY A 42 -2.48 5.54 9.49
C GLY A 42 -3.96 5.79 9.26
N LEU A 43 -4.39 7.05 9.32
CA LEU A 43 -5.81 7.42 9.29
C LEU A 43 -6.39 7.41 7.87
N PHE A 44 -5.65 7.91 6.89
CA PHE A 44 -6.12 8.02 5.51
C PHE A 44 -6.47 6.66 4.87
N PRO A 45 -5.71 5.56 5.04
CA PRO A 45 -6.11 4.25 4.54
C PRO A 45 -7.43 3.75 5.15
N ILE A 46 -7.69 4.06 6.42
CA ILE A 46 -8.94 3.72 7.11
C ILE A 46 -10.09 4.51 6.49
N PHE A 47 -9.91 5.81 6.31
CA PHE A 47 -10.89 6.68 5.67
C PHE A 47 -11.17 6.28 4.21
N ASN A 48 -10.13 6.00 3.43
CA ASN A 48 -10.25 5.56 2.05
C ASN A 48 -11.02 4.22 1.94
N ASN A 49 -10.75 3.28 2.86
CA ASN A 49 -11.50 2.04 2.94
C ASN A 49 -12.97 2.28 3.34
N PHE A 50 -13.23 3.21 4.25
CA PHE A 50 -14.60 3.64 4.58
C PHE A 50 -15.32 4.16 3.32
N THR A 51 -14.71 5.09 2.58
CA THR A 51 -15.30 5.64 1.34
C THR A 51 -15.69 4.55 0.34
N ARG A 52 -14.82 3.56 0.14
CA ARG A 52 -15.08 2.43 -0.75
C ARG A 52 -16.20 1.51 -0.25
N ARG A 53 -16.23 1.23 1.06
CA ARG A 53 -17.28 0.38 1.67
C ARG A 53 -18.67 1.00 1.58
N TYR A 54 -18.78 2.30 1.77
CA TYR A 54 -20.04 3.05 1.63
C TYR A 54 -20.36 3.44 0.18
N GLN A 55 -19.61 2.90 -0.79
CA GLN A 55 -19.84 3.07 -2.24
C GLN A 55 -19.76 4.52 -2.75
N TYR A 56 -19.03 5.39 -2.05
CA TYR A 56 -18.75 6.76 -2.50
C TYR A 56 -17.64 6.79 -3.55
N TRP A 57 -17.85 6.11 -4.68
CA TRP A 57 -16.83 5.91 -5.72
C TRP A 57 -16.32 7.21 -6.36
N GLN A 58 -17.19 8.19 -6.60
CA GLN A 58 -16.79 9.48 -7.17
C GLN A 58 -15.81 10.22 -6.24
N PHE A 59 -16.13 10.27 -4.95
CA PHE A 59 -15.27 10.88 -3.95
C PHE A 59 -13.97 10.09 -3.77
N HIS A 60 -14.03 8.75 -3.81
CA HIS A 60 -12.83 7.91 -3.77
C HIS A 60 -11.86 8.24 -4.92
N TRP A 61 -12.36 8.29 -6.16
CA TRP A 61 -11.53 8.61 -7.32
C TRP A 61 -11.01 10.04 -7.29
N PHE A 62 -11.84 11.01 -6.89
CA PHE A 62 -11.41 12.39 -6.69
C PHE A 62 -10.27 12.47 -5.67
N GLN A 63 -10.43 11.83 -4.51
CA GLN A 63 -9.43 11.83 -3.45
C GLN A 63 -8.13 11.15 -3.89
N PHE A 64 -8.23 10.02 -4.61
CA PHE A 64 -7.09 9.30 -5.15
C PHE A 64 -6.33 10.15 -6.18
N ALA A 65 -7.03 10.72 -7.15
CA ALA A 65 -6.43 11.59 -8.17
C ALA A 65 -5.76 12.81 -7.55
N LEU A 66 -6.42 13.45 -6.57
CA LEU A 66 -5.86 14.59 -5.84
C LEU A 66 -4.52 14.23 -5.16
N PHE A 67 -4.45 13.08 -4.49
CA PHE A 67 -3.22 12.65 -3.82
C PHE A 67 -2.11 12.29 -4.82
N VAL A 68 -2.42 11.51 -5.85
CA VAL A 68 -1.42 11.08 -6.85
C VAL A 68 -0.84 12.30 -7.58
N LEU A 69 -1.71 13.16 -8.13
CA LEU A 69 -1.28 14.35 -8.86
C LEU A 69 -0.55 15.35 -7.96
N GLY A 70 -0.97 15.50 -6.71
CA GLY A 70 -0.29 16.36 -5.74
C GLY A 70 1.13 15.88 -5.43
N VAL A 71 1.30 14.58 -5.18
CA VAL A 71 2.63 13.99 -4.92
C VAL A 71 3.52 14.09 -6.15
N ASP A 72 3.00 13.76 -7.34
CA ASP A 72 3.77 13.87 -8.58
C ASP A 72 4.19 15.31 -8.87
N TYR A 73 3.29 16.27 -8.67
CA TYR A 73 3.60 17.69 -8.82
C TYR A 73 4.70 18.12 -7.83
N THR A 74 4.60 17.74 -6.55
CA THR A 74 5.62 18.10 -5.55
C THR A 74 6.98 17.48 -5.85
N ILE A 75 7.04 16.22 -6.28
CA ILE A 75 8.29 15.57 -6.68
C ILE A 75 8.90 16.29 -7.88
N TRP A 76 8.09 16.61 -8.89
CA TRP A 76 8.56 17.36 -10.05
C TRP A 76 9.12 18.73 -9.68
N LYS A 77 8.42 19.46 -8.79
CA LYS A 77 8.83 20.81 -8.37
C LYS A 77 10.10 20.82 -7.53
N ILE A 78 10.32 19.81 -6.69
CA ILE A 78 11.47 19.75 -5.78
C ILE A 78 12.69 19.12 -6.46
N PHE A 79 12.50 18.03 -7.20
CA PHE A 79 13.58 17.19 -7.71
C PHE A 79 13.70 17.17 -9.24
N GLY A 80 12.70 17.69 -9.97
CA GLY A 80 12.70 17.73 -11.43
C GLY A 80 12.14 16.47 -12.09
N VAL A 81 12.17 16.46 -13.44
CA VAL A 81 11.51 15.43 -14.27
C VAL A 81 12.18 14.05 -14.14
N GLY A 82 13.50 13.99 -14.00
CA GLY A 82 14.21 12.71 -13.87
C GLY A 82 13.73 11.89 -12.66
N TRP A 83 13.58 12.54 -11.51
CA TRP A 83 13.07 11.91 -10.29
C TRP A 83 11.58 11.56 -10.38
N LEU A 84 10.78 12.38 -11.08
CA LEU A 84 9.39 12.06 -11.35
C LEU A 84 9.25 10.74 -12.15
N LEU A 85 10.10 10.54 -13.17
CA LEU A 85 10.10 9.31 -13.97
C LEU A 85 10.53 8.10 -13.13
N CYS A 86 11.58 8.21 -12.33
CA CYS A 86 12.00 7.15 -11.41
C CYS A 86 10.89 6.80 -10.41
N TRP A 87 10.22 7.80 -9.84
CA TRP A 87 9.11 7.63 -8.92
C TRP A 87 7.94 6.87 -9.57
N ASN A 88 7.50 7.30 -10.75
CA ASN A 88 6.42 6.65 -11.50
C ASN A 88 6.79 5.20 -11.90
N PHE A 89 8.06 4.97 -12.25
CA PHE A 89 8.56 3.63 -12.56
C PHE A 89 8.46 2.71 -11.34
N VAL A 90 8.89 3.16 -10.15
CA VAL A 90 8.75 2.38 -8.91
C VAL A 90 7.28 2.11 -8.58
N GLN A 91 6.40 3.11 -8.74
CA GLN A 91 4.96 2.91 -8.54
C GLN A 91 4.39 1.86 -9.48
N PHE A 92 4.74 1.91 -10.77
CA PHE A 92 4.34 0.90 -11.75
C PHE A 92 4.79 -0.51 -11.34
N LEU A 93 6.03 -0.64 -10.86
CA LEU A 93 6.54 -1.93 -10.39
C LEU A 93 5.75 -2.46 -9.20
N VAL A 94 5.40 -1.63 -8.22
CA VAL A 94 4.68 -2.08 -7.01
C VAL A 94 3.21 -2.35 -7.29
N VAL A 95 2.53 -1.52 -8.08
CA VAL A 95 1.08 -1.59 -8.27
C VAL A 95 0.69 -2.58 -9.37
N ILE A 96 1.47 -2.69 -10.44
CA ILE A 96 1.12 -3.48 -11.62
C ILE A 96 2.06 -4.68 -11.75
N ALA A 97 3.36 -4.44 -11.93
CA ALA A 97 4.29 -5.51 -12.28
C ALA A 97 4.44 -6.56 -11.16
N GLY A 98 4.49 -6.13 -9.91
CA GLY A 98 4.60 -6.99 -8.74
C GLY A 98 3.42 -7.96 -8.62
N PRO A 99 2.17 -7.48 -8.48
CA PRO A 99 1.00 -8.34 -8.44
C PRO A 99 0.88 -9.24 -9.68
N TRP A 100 1.15 -8.71 -10.87
CA TRP A 100 1.17 -9.51 -12.10
C TRP A 100 2.18 -10.66 -12.02
N TYR A 101 3.40 -10.38 -11.59
CA TYR A 101 4.45 -11.37 -11.43
C TYR A 101 4.05 -12.44 -10.40
N PHE A 102 3.48 -12.04 -9.26
CA PHE A 102 2.98 -12.98 -8.26
C PHE A 102 1.86 -13.87 -8.80
N LEU A 103 0.94 -13.34 -9.61
CA LEU A 103 -0.10 -14.14 -10.26
C LEU A 103 0.50 -15.18 -11.23
N VAL A 104 1.50 -14.80 -12.02
CA VAL A 104 2.21 -15.74 -12.91
C VAL A 104 2.90 -16.83 -12.11
N LEU A 105 3.50 -16.50 -10.96
CA LEU A 105 4.16 -17.48 -10.10
C LEU A 105 3.18 -18.46 -9.42
N GLN A 106 1.89 -18.14 -9.31
CA GLN A 106 0.91 -19.07 -8.73
C GLN A 106 0.87 -20.42 -9.47
N LYS A 107 1.19 -20.45 -10.77
CA LYS A 107 1.21 -21.71 -11.55
C LYS A 107 2.33 -22.68 -11.16
N TYR A 108 3.37 -22.20 -10.48
CA TYR A 108 4.49 -23.00 -9.98
C TYR A 108 4.36 -23.34 -8.49
N LYS A 109 3.23 -22.99 -7.88
CA LYS A 109 2.96 -23.34 -6.49
C LYS A 109 2.48 -24.79 -6.48
N ASP A 110 3.36 -25.70 -6.06
CA ASP A 110 2.94 -27.08 -5.79
C ASP A 110 1.91 -27.08 -4.65
N GLU A 111 0.72 -27.58 -4.95
CA GLU A 111 -0.28 -27.85 -3.92
C GLU A 111 0.21 -29.06 -3.12
N LEU A 112 0.57 -28.84 -1.84
CA LEU A 112 0.78 -29.93 -0.90
C LEU A 112 -0.58 -30.63 -0.68
N GLN A 113 -0.87 -31.62 -1.53
CA GLN A 113 -2.03 -32.51 -1.40
C GLN A 113 -1.83 -33.33 -0.12
N GLY A 114 -2.34 -32.81 0.99
CA GLY A 114 -2.34 -33.51 2.26
C GLY A 114 -3.39 -34.63 2.26
N PRO A 115 -3.27 -35.64 3.14
CA PRO A 115 -4.23 -36.75 3.25
C PRO A 115 -5.65 -36.32 3.66
N TRP A 116 -5.86 -35.04 3.98
CA TRP A 116 -7.13 -34.43 4.38
C TRP A 116 -7.69 -33.48 3.31
N ASP A 117 -7.06 -33.37 2.13
CA ASP A 117 -7.57 -32.53 1.04
C ASP A 117 -8.86 -33.17 0.46
N PRO A 118 -9.95 -32.40 0.24
CA PRO A 118 -11.21 -32.97 -0.23
C PRO A 118 -11.02 -33.69 -1.57
N ALA A 119 -11.44 -34.95 -1.64
CA ALA A 119 -11.36 -35.73 -2.87
C ALA A 119 -12.10 -34.99 -4.01
N LYS A 120 -11.41 -34.76 -5.12
CA LYS A 120 -12.01 -34.13 -6.31
C LYS A 120 -13.12 -35.07 -6.83
N PRO A 121 -14.33 -34.55 -7.12
CA PRO A 121 -15.44 -35.37 -7.57
C PRO A 121 -15.12 -36.01 -8.93
N ILE A 122 -15.24 -37.33 -9.02
CA ILE A 122 -15.07 -38.08 -10.27
C ILE A 122 -16.38 -37.99 -11.05
N VAL A 123 -16.47 -37.07 -12.00
CA VAL A 123 -17.57 -37.04 -12.96
C VAL A 123 -17.34 -38.12 -14.02
N LYS A 124 -18.13 -39.20 -13.96
CA LYS A 124 -18.22 -40.17 -15.06
C LYS A 124 -19.20 -39.63 -16.09
N SER A 125 -18.73 -39.36 -17.30
CA SER A 125 -19.61 -39.20 -18.46
C SER A 125 -20.20 -40.56 -18.82
N ILE A 126 -21.53 -40.60 -18.99
CA ILE A 126 -22.30 -41.77 -19.45
C ILE A 126 -22.00 -42.04 -20.92
#